data_AF-A0A2A2RYP8-F1
#
_entry.id   AF-A0A2A2RYP8-F1
#
_cell.length_a   1.000
_cell.length_b   1.000
_cell.length_c   1.000
_cell.angle_alpha   90.00
_cell.angle_beta   90.00
_cell.angle_gamma   90.00
#
_symmetry.space_group_name_H-M   'P 1'
#
loop_
_entity.id
_entity.type
_entity.pdbx_description
1 polymer ?
#
loop_
_entity_poly.entity_id
_entity_poly.type
_entity_poly.pdbx_seq_one_letter_code
_entity_poly.pdbx_strand_id
1 'polypeptide(L)'
;MKPGPVRFAFAVWCFALGLLASAPARAQETTNGFAFADFLLAPLRVHLLTATNEPAAHTTLTSNDVTRILGKVNRVWAQAGITFYLESLRIEPAANPDGFSQNVKTNVDALMRLRPEASKATNVFHVYYLKQFGPNGICIRGINFVKDTASLRPVEGGLDEPLPRVTSHELGHALTLAHRQSITNLLASGMSGAWLNEAEIKQAREAAQQREWIQPAAAVLKMAEEFDRTKRVSEAKDLWRRVTHIPLNCQSTRVARQRVEGRTK
;
A
#
# COMPACT_ATOMS: atom_id res chain seq x y z
N MET A 1 72.61 -53.21 7.09
CA MET A 1 71.13 -53.19 7.06
C MET A 1 70.67 -52.23 5.98
N LYS A 2 69.97 -52.71 4.94
CA LYS A 2 68.94 -51.95 4.19
C LYS A 2 67.62 -52.08 4.99
N PRO A 3 66.57 -51.21 4.88
CA PRO A 3 66.07 -50.43 3.73
C PRO A 3 65.79 -48.94 4.10
N GLY A 4 65.27 -48.01 3.29
CA GLY A 4 64.69 -47.95 1.95
C GLY A 4 64.16 -46.52 1.73
N PRO A 5 63.91 -46.06 0.49
CA PRO A 5 63.56 -44.68 0.19
C PRO A 5 62.03 -44.49 0.16
N VAL A 6 61.53 -43.36 0.65
CA VAL A 6 60.15 -42.92 0.38
C VAL A 6 60.18 -41.55 -0.28
N ARG A 7 59.63 -41.55 -1.49
CA ARG A 7 59.38 -40.44 -2.40
C ARG A 7 58.38 -39.47 -1.77
N PHE A 8 58.58 -38.16 -1.96
CA PHE A 8 57.44 -37.27 -2.15
C PHE A 8 57.63 -36.43 -3.41
N ALA A 9 56.62 -36.52 -4.25
CA ALA A 9 56.50 -35.91 -5.54
C ALA A 9 55.95 -34.48 -5.43
N PHE A 10 56.25 -33.71 -6.47
CA PHE A 10 55.53 -32.55 -7.01
C PHE A 10 54.12 -32.28 -6.44
N ALA A 11 53.84 -31.01 -6.13
CA ALA A 11 52.70 -30.29 -6.72
C ALA A 11 52.80 -28.78 -6.50
N VAL A 12 52.95 -28.07 -7.61
CA VAL A 12 52.73 -26.63 -7.78
C VAL A 12 51.31 -26.28 -7.36
N TRP A 13 51.12 -25.26 -6.52
CA TRP A 13 49.82 -24.62 -6.34
C TRP A 13 49.83 -23.25 -7.01
N CYS A 14 49.26 -23.21 -8.21
CA CYS A 14 48.91 -21.99 -8.91
C CYS A 14 47.77 -21.29 -8.15
N PHE A 15 48.03 -20.07 -7.67
CA PHE A 15 46.95 -19.16 -7.24
C PHE A 15 46.21 -18.68 -8.49
N ALA A 16 45.07 -19.31 -8.80
CA ALA A 16 44.09 -18.73 -9.70
C ALA A 16 43.26 -17.70 -8.91
N LEU A 17 43.52 -16.41 -9.12
CA LEU A 17 42.64 -15.33 -8.69
C LEU A 17 41.31 -15.48 -9.46
N GLY A 18 40.28 -15.96 -8.77
CA GLY A 18 38.91 -15.92 -9.27
C GLY A 18 38.42 -14.47 -9.29
N LEU A 19 38.40 -13.86 -10.49
CA LEU A 19 37.60 -12.69 -10.79
C LEU A 19 36.12 -13.05 -10.56
N LEU A 20 35.62 -12.77 -9.36
CA LEU A 20 34.18 -12.69 -9.10
C LEU A 20 33.64 -11.52 -9.92
N ALA A 21 33.19 -11.82 -11.13
CA ALA A 21 32.36 -10.92 -11.90
C ALA A 21 31.08 -10.67 -11.10
N SER A 22 31.04 -9.56 -10.37
CA SER A 22 29.81 -9.01 -9.83
C SER A 22 28.91 -8.68 -11.01
N ALA A 23 27.95 -9.56 -11.31
CA ALA A 23 26.89 -9.23 -12.24
C ALA A 23 26.22 -7.94 -11.73
N PRO A 24 26.07 -6.90 -12.58
CA PRO A 24 25.33 -5.73 -12.17
C PRO A 24 23.92 -6.19 -11.80
N ALA A 25 23.42 -5.71 -10.65
CA ALA A 25 22.03 -5.88 -10.26
C ALA A 25 21.16 -5.53 -11.46
N ARG A 26 20.57 -6.56 -12.07
CA ARG A 26 19.73 -6.44 -13.25
C ARG A 26 18.62 -5.45 -12.87
N ALA A 27 18.53 -4.35 -13.62
CA ALA A 27 17.44 -3.39 -13.50
C ALA A 27 16.12 -4.18 -13.42
N GLN A 28 15.45 -4.07 -12.28
CA GLN A 28 14.30 -4.88 -11.92
C GLN A 28 13.13 -4.52 -12.85
N GLU A 29 12.93 -5.36 -13.87
CA GLU A 29 11.97 -5.21 -14.95
C GLU A 29 10.52 -5.16 -14.42
N THR A 30 9.80 -4.09 -14.78
CA THR A 30 8.34 -3.91 -14.84
C THR A 30 7.48 -4.62 -13.78
N THR A 31 7.09 -3.89 -12.74
CA THR A 31 6.42 -4.36 -11.52
C THR A 31 4.94 -4.79 -11.64
N ASN A 32 4.36 -4.92 -12.84
CA ASN A 32 2.97 -5.33 -12.99
C ASN A 32 2.87 -6.61 -13.83
N GLY A 33 2.93 -7.76 -13.16
CA GLY A 33 2.62 -9.06 -13.76
C GLY A 33 1.11 -9.30 -13.97
N PHE A 34 0.25 -8.35 -13.59
CA PHE A 34 -1.21 -8.48 -13.64
C PHE A 34 -1.81 -7.67 -14.78
N ALA A 35 -2.67 -8.30 -15.58
CA ALA A 35 -3.48 -7.61 -16.57
C ALA A 35 -4.67 -6.93 -15.90
N PHE A 36 -5.35 -6.03 -16.63
CA PHE A 36 -6.52 -5.29 -16.13
C PHE A 36 -7.56 -6.20 -15.47
N ALA A 37 -7.86 -7.36 -16.08
CA ALA A 37 -8.88 -8.27 -15.60
C ALA A 37 -8.53 -8.93 -14.26
N ASP A 38 -7.24 -8.99 -13.91
CA ASP A 38 -6.77 -9.62 -12.67
C ASP A 38 -6.80 -8.68 -11.46
N PHE A 39 -7.05 -7.39 -11.69
CA PHE A 39 -7.08 -6.39 -10.63
C PHE A 39 -8.30 -6.55 -9.72
N LEU A 40 -8.06 -6.46 -8.42
CA LEU A 40 -9.08 -6.39 -7.37
C LEU A 40 -9.24 -4.94 -6.92
N LEU A 41 -10.48 -4.43 -6.96
CA LEU A 41 -10.82 -3.07 -6.57
C LEU A 41 -11.30 -3.04 -5.12
N ALA A 42 -10.43 -2.54 -4.24
CA ALA A 42 -10.67 -2.41 -2.82
C ALA A 42 -11.16 -0.98 -2.48
N PRO A 43 -12.35 -0.80 -1.88
CA PRO A 43 -12.77 0.50 -1.36
C PRO A 43 -11.85 0.94 -0.23
N LEU A 44 -11.40 2.19 -0.30
CA LEU A 44 -10.62 2.86 0.74
C LEU A 44 -11.30 4.16 1.14
N ARG A 45 -11.60 4.29 2.43
CA ARG A 45 -12.06 5.53 3.04
C ARG A 45 -10.91 6.17 3.80
N VAL A 46 -10.62 7.41 3.44
CA VAL A 46 -9.56 8.20 4.08
C VAL A 46 -10.21 9.23 5.00
N HIS A 47 -9.74 9.29 6.23
CA HIS A 47 -10.16 10.25 7.23
C HIS A 47 -9.00 11.18 7.56
N LEU A 48 -9.20 12.47 7.31
CA LEU A 48 -8.34 13.56 7.74
C LEU A 48 -8.94 14.11 9.03
N LEU A 49 -8.44 13.63 10.16
CA LEU A 49 -9.00 13.98 11.47
C LEU A 49 -8.62 15.41 11.86
N THR A 50 -9.58 16.18 12.31
CA THR A 50 -9.37 17.52 12.87
C THR A 50 -9.60 17.51 14.38
N ALA A 51 -8.84 18.31 15.10
CA ALA A 51 -9.06 18.57 16.52
C ALA A 51 -8.66 20.00 16.85
N THR A 52 -9.47 20.70 17.64
CA THR A 52 -9.21 22.11 18.00
C THR A 52 -8.22 22.23 19.14
N ASN A 53 -8.37 21.37 20.17
CA ASN A 53 -7.60 21.48 21.42
C ASN A 53 -6.49 20.44 21.54
N GLU A 54 -6.37 19.53 20.57
CA GLU A 54 -5.46 18.38 20.63
C GLU A 54 -4.63 18.28 19.34
N PRO A 55 -3.53 19.03 19.24
CA PRO A 55 -2.73 19.12 18.01
C PRO A 55 -2.22 17.76 17.52
N ALA A 56 -1.98 16.80 18.42
CA ALA A 56 -1.53 15.46 18.07
C ALA A 56 -2.58 14.66 17.25
N ALA A 57 -3.86 14.94 17.45
CA ALA A 57 -4.97 14.31 16.71
C ALA A 57 -5.34 15.07 15.41
N HIS A 58 -4.85 16.29 15.22
CA HIS A 58 -5.19 17.16 14.08
C HIS A 58 -4.23 16.96 12.89
N THR A 59 -4.66 16.30 11.82
CA THR A 59 -3.83 16.17 10.62
C THR A 59 -3.68 17.51 9.87
N THR A 60 -2.53 17.68 9.25
CA THR A 60 -2.19 18.80 8.35
C THR A 60 -2.30 18.43 6.88
N LEU A 61 -2.62 17.16 6.58
CA LEU A 61 -2.80 16.70 5.21
C LEU A 61 -4.07 17.28 4.58
N THR A 62 -4.01 17.47 3.27
CA THR A 62 -5.11 17.98 2.45
C THR A 62 -5.67 16.90 1.51
N SER A 63 -6.75 17.21 0.79
CA SER A 63 -7.26 16.35 -0.28
C SER A 63 -6.22 16.08 -1.38
N ASN A 64 -5.41 17.09 -1.73
CA ASN A 64 -4.35 16.95 -2.73
C ASN A 64 -3.28 15.95 -2.28
N ASP A 65 -2.93 15.97 -0.99
CA ASP A 65 -2.01 15.00 -0.41
C ASP A 65 -2.57 13.59 -0.49
N VAL A 66 -3.87 13.41 -0.20
CA VAL A 66 -4.53 12.10 -0.32
C VAL A 66 -4.50 11.58 -1.75
N THR A 67 -4.78 12.42 -2.76
CA THR A 67 -4.67 12.03 -4.17
C THR A 67 -3.25 11.59 -4.53
N ARG A 68 -2.23 12.36 -4.12
CA ARG A 68 -0.81 12.05 -4.35
C ARG A 68 -0.41 10.75 -3.66
N ILE A 69 -0.74 10.58 -2.38
CA ILE A 69 -0.44 9.39 -1.57
C ILE A 69 -1.10 8.16 -2.19
N LEU A 70 -2.40 8.22 -2.49
CA LEU A 70 -3.14 7.08 -3.04
C LEU A 70 -2.57 6.63 -4.39
N GLY A 71 -2.17 7.58 -5.24
CA GLY A 71 -1.50 7.26 -6.50
C GLY A 71 -0.20 6.48 -6.31
N LYS A 72 0.58 6.77 -5.26
CA LYS A 72 1.81 6.01 -4.92
C LYS A 72 1.48 4.67 -4.26
N VAL A 73 0.49 4.62 -3.36
CA VAL A 73 -0.01 3.38 -2.74
C VAL A 73 -0.43 2.37 -3.82
N ASN A 74 -1.19 2.81 -4.82
CA ASN A 74 -1.63 1.91 -5.88
C ASN A 74 -0.47 1.40 -6.74
N ARG A 75 0.62 2.16 -6.92
CA ARG A 75 1.83 1.63 -7.60
C ARG A 75 2.49 0.52 -6.80
N VAL A 76 2.53 0.63 -5.48
CA VAL A 76 3.04 -0.45 -4.60
C VAL A 76 2.16 -1.70 -4.75
N TRP A 77 0.85 -1.53 -4.63
CA TRP A 77 -0.11 -2.65 -4.62
C TRP A 77 -0.41 -3.27 -5.98
N ALA A 78 -0.01 -2.61 -7.06
CA ALA A 78 -0.10 -3.18 -8.39
C ALA A 78 0.78 -4.44 -8.57
N GLN A 79 1.84 -4.58 -7.76
CA GLN A 79 2.61 -5.82 -7.62
C GLN A 79 1.74 -7.04 -7.25
N ALA A 80 0.63 -6.81 -6.55
CA ALA A 80 -0.32 -7.85 -6.17
C ALA A 80 -1.63 -7.81 -6.98
N GLY A 81 -1.72 -6.98 -8.02
CA GLY A 81 -2.96 -6.76 -8.76
C GLY A 81 -4.10 -6.28 -7.86
N ILE A 82 -3.80 -5.42 -6.88
CA ILE A 82 -4.80 -4.79 -6.01
C ILE A 82 -4.75 -3.28 -6.25
N THR A 83 -5.92 -2.67 -6.34
CA THR A 83 -6.06 -1.21 -6.42
C THR A 83 -7.02 -0.75 -5.34
N PHE A 84 -6.56 0.19 -4.52
CA PHE A 84 -7.40 0.91 -3.59
C PHE A 84 -8.01 2.11 -4.30
N TYR A 85 -9.33 2.15 -4.43
CA TYR A 85 -10.03 3.33 -4.95
C TYR A 85 -10.52 4.17 -3.78
N LEU A 86 -10.48 5.50 -3.93
CA LEU A 86 -11.00 6.41 -2.92
C LEU A 86 -12.54 6.31 -2.92
N GLU A 87 -13.10 5.57 -1.97
CA GLU A 87 -14.54 5.45 -1.76
C GLU A 87 -15.10 6.77 -1.24
N SER A 88 -14.45 7.35 -0.24
CA SER A 88 -14.70 8.72 0.19
C SER A 88 -13.49 9.29 0.93
N LEU A 89 -13.39 10.61 0.89
CA LEU A 89 -12.50 11.41 1.72
C LEU A 89 -13.34 12.15 2.74
N ARG A 90 -13.03 11.97 4.02
CA ARG A 90 -13.68 12.65 5.14
C ARG A 90 -12.68 13.59 5.79
N ILE A 91 -13.04 14.87 5.87
CA ILE A 91 -12.36 15.84 6.73
C ILE A 91 -13.34 16.06 7.87
N GLU A 92 -13.05 15.52 9.04
CA GLU A 92 -14.03 15.46 10.13
C GLU A 92 -13.38 15.54 11.51
N PRO A 93 -14.08 16.09 12.51
CA PRO A 93 -13.57 16.13 13.88
C PRO A 93 -13.31 14.74 14.42
N ALA A 94 -12.17 14.55 15.09
CA ALA A 94 -11.95 13.37 15.91
C ALA A 94 -13.05 13.26 16.97
N ALA A 95 -13.56 12.06 17.23
CA ALA A 95 -14.74 11.88 18.08
C ALA A 95 -14.48 12.19 19.56
N ASN A 96 -13.37 11.71 20.11
CA ASN A 96 -13.00 11.92 21.52
C ASN A 96 -11.50 12.24 21.62
N PRO A 97 -11.07 13.43 21.18
CA PRO A 97 -9.66 13.77 21.12
C PRO A 97 -9.06 14.11 22.49
N ASP A 98 -9.87 14.51 23.47
CA ASP A 98 -9.39 15.03 24.75
C ASP A 98 -8.46 14.03 25.48
N GLY A 99 -7.28 14.52 25.86
CA GLY A 99 -6.22 13.73 26.49
C GLY A 99 -5.40 12.87 25.53
N PHE A 100 -5.57 13.03 24.21
CA PHE A 100 -4.78 12.30 23.22
C PHE A 100 -3.35 12.86 23.11
N SER A 101 -2.39 12.11 23.64
CA SER A 101 -0.98 12.49 23.63
C SER A 101 -0.17 11.80 22.53
N GLN A 102 1.04 12.31 22.26
CA GLN A 102 1.91 11.79 21.20
C GLN A 102 2.48 10.38 21.49
N ASN A 103 2.40 9.89 22.73
CA ASN A 103 2.98 8.61 23.15
C ASN A 103 1.98 7.44 23.16
N VAL A 104 0.87 7.55 22.41
CA VAL A 104 -0.25 6.60 22.41
C VAL A 104 0.05 5.20 21.83
N LYS A 105 1.30 4.88 21.46
CA LYS A 105 1.68 3.54 20.95
C LYS A 105 1.14 2.39 21.82
N THR A 106 1.14 2.55 23.14
CA THR A 106 0.70 1.53 24.11
C THR A 106 -0.80 1.58 24.41
N ASN A 107 -1.52 2.59 23.92
CA ASN A 107 -2.94 2.82 24.19
C ASN A 107 -3.75 2.76 22.89
N VAL A 108 -3.91 1.56 22.35
CA VAL A 108 -4.71 1.30 21.13
C VAL A 108 -6.15 1.79 21.27
N ASP A 109 -6.70 1.77 22.48
CA ASP A 109 -8.06 2.24 22.77
C ASP A 109 -8.18 3.75 22.58
N ALA A 110 -7.15 4.53 22.91
CA ALA A 110 -7.13 5.97 22.64
C ALA A 110 -7.20 6.27 21.13
N LEU A 111 -6.48 5.54 20.28
CA LEU A 111 -6.62 5.68 18.82
C LEU A 111 -8.02 5.30 18.34
N MET A 112 -8.55 4.19 18.84
CA MET A 112 -9.87 3.69 18.42
C MET A 112 -11.00 4.65 18.80
N ARG A 113 -10.87 5.39 19.91
CA ARG A 113 -11.82 6.42 20.35
C ARG A 113 -11.83 7.68 19.47
N LEU A 114 -10.80 7.94 18.68
CA LEU A 114 -10.76 9.09 17.76
C LEU A 114 -11.71 8.92 16.56
N ARG A 115 -12.11 7.69 16.24
CA ARG A 115 -12.88 7.35 15.05
C ARG A 115 -14.31 7.92 15.12
N PRO A 116 -14.73 8.79 14.18
CA PRO A 116 -16.10 9.33 14.13
C PRO A 116 -17.12 8.23 13.88
N GLU A 117 -18.17 8.17 14.71
CA GLU A 117 -19.15 7.07 14.68
C GLU A 117 -19.91 7.00 13.35
N ALA A 118 -20.34 8.16 12.84
CA ALA A 118 -21.14 8.28 11.62
C ALA A 118 -20.43 7.74 10.37
N SER A 119 -19.11 7.54 10.40
CA SER A 119 -18.31 7.16 9.24
C SER A 119 -17.67 5.76 9.33
N LYS A 120 -18.01 4.94 10.35
CA LYS A 120 -17.49 3.57 10.60
C LYS A 120 -18.16 2.47 9.75
N ALA A 121 -18.09 2.57 8.43
CA ALA A 121 -18.59 1.51 7.56
C ALA A 121 -17.79 0.21 7.71
N THR A 122 -18.42 -0.96 7.56
CA THR A 122 -17.76 -2.27 7.73
C THR A 122 -17.25 -2.88 6.42
N ASN A 123 -17.65 -2.31 5.30
CA ASN A 123 -17.39 -2.81 3.94
C ASN A 123 -16.34 -1.96 3.19
N VAL A 124 -15.39 -1.37 3.94
CA VAL A 124 -14.35 -0.48 3.41
C VAL A 124 -13.08 -0.58 4.25
N PHE A 125 -11.92 -0.36 3.64
CA PHE A 125 -10.70 -0.11 4.41
C PHE A 125 -10.71 1.31 4.97
N HIS A 126 -10.35 1.47 6.23
CA HIS A 126 -10.20 2.78 6.84
C HIS A 126 -8.72 3.14 7.00
N VAL A 127 -8.35 4.35 6.58
CA VAL A 127 -7.08 4.97 6.93
C VAL A 127 -7.37 6.32 7.58
N TYR A 128 -6.99 6.45 8.85
CA TYR A 128 -7.07 7.69 9.62
C TYR A 128 -5.69 8.35 9.63
N TYR A 129 -5.61 9.58 9.12
CA TYR A 129 -4.44 10.42 9.28
C TYR A 129 -4.63 11.38 10.45
N LEU A 130 -3.59 11.47 11.28
CA LEU A 130 -3.49 12.40 12.42
C LEU A 130 -2.07 12.95 12.50
N LYS A 131 -1.84 14.01 13.27
CA LYS A 131 -0.53 14.67 13.33
C LYS A 131 0.56 13.72 13.82
N GLN A 132 0.34 13.17 15.01
CA GLN A 132 1.41 12.55 15.75
C GLN A 132 0.89 11.57 16.80
N PHE A 133 1.46 10.38 16.78
CA PHE A 133 1.37 9.38 17.81
C PHE A 133 2.62 8.50 17.68
N GLY A 134 2.78 7.50 18.54
CA GLY A 134 3.85 6.51 18.36
C GLY A 134 3.55 5.57 17.16
N PRO A 135 4.42 4.58 16.88
CA PRO A 135 5.04 4.36 15.55
C PRO A 135 4.83 5.42 14.44
N ASN A 136 5.11 5.08 13.16
CA ASN A 136 4.71 5.88 11.99
C ASN A 136 3.28 5.57 11.53
N GLY A 137 2.86 4.33 11.75
CA GLY A 137 1.52 3.84 11.49
C GLY A 137 1.26 2.63 12.37
N ILE A 138 -0.01 2.25 12.47
CA ILE A 138 -0.45 1.03 13.14
C ILE A 138 -1.75 0.54 12.52
N CYS A 139 -1.84 -0.77 12.31
CA CYS A 139 -3.06 -1.47 11.97
C CYS A 139 -3.63 -2.17 13.20
N ILE A 140 -4.84 -1.79 13.62
CA ILE A 140 -5.56 -2.37 14.76
C ILE A 140 -6.83 -3.01 14.22
N ARG A 141 -6.89 -4.35 14.22
CA ARG A 141 -8.05 -5.12 13.73
C ARG A 141 -8.50 -4.69 12.32
N GLY A 142 -7.55 -4.42 11.42
CA GLY A 142 -7.81 -3.98 10.05
C GLY A 142 -8.10 -2.48 9.87
N ILE A 143 -8.09 -1.71 10.97
CA ILE A 143 -8.22 -0.24 10.95
C ILE A 143 -6.82 0.38 10.99
N ASN A 144 -6.54 1.26 10.04
CA ASN A 144 -5.19 1.81 9.87
C ASN A 144 -5.15 3.25 10.39
N PHE A 145 -4.15 3.54 11.21
CA PHE A 145 -3.80 4.90 11.62
C PHE A 145 -2.41 5.21 11.08
N VAL A 146 -2.23 6.39 10.50
CA VAL A 146 -0.95 6.84 9.94
C VAL A 146 -0.68 8.24 10.44
N LYS A 147 0.51 8.49 10.98
CA LYS A 147 0.86 9.84 11.39
C LYS A 147 1.35 10.63 10.19
N ASP A 148 0.89 11.86 10.02
CA ASP A 148 1.27 12.70 8.89
C ASP A 148 2.74 13.17 8.94
N THR A 149 3.37 13.07 10.13
CA THR A 149 4.79 13.34 10.40
C THR A 149 5.68 12.09 10.23
N ALA A 150 5.22 11.06 9.51
CA ALA A 150 5.98 9.83 9.35
C ALA A 150 7.36 10.09 8.72
N SER A 151 8.37 9.37 9.22
CA SER A 151 9.73 9.42 8.70
C SER A 151 10.31 8.02 8.63
N LEU A 152 11.00 7.70 7.53
CA LEU A 152 11.55 6.37 7.27
C LEU A 152 13.04 6.48 6.96
N ARG A 153 13.79 5.43 7.28
CA ARG A 153 15.15 5.29 6.78
C ARG A 153 15.10 4.93 5.29
N PRO A 154 15.77 5.71 4.42
CA PRO A 154 15.77 5.43 2.99
C PRO A 154 16.54 4.14 2.71
N VAL A 155 16.09 3.40 1.70
CA VAL A 155 16.78 2.27 1.10
C VAL A 155 16.85 2.49 -0.41
N GLU A 156 17.89 1.95 -1.05
CA GLU A 156 18.01 2.01 -2.51
C GLU A 156 16.78 1.38 -3.18
N GLY A 157 16.23 2.09 -4.17
CA GLY A 157 15.00 1.67 -4.87
C GLY A 157 13.72 1.69 -4.01
N GLY A 158 13.78 2.24 -2.79
CA GLY A 158 12.60 2.44 -1.94
C GLY A 158 11.73 3.61 -2.40
N LEU A 159 10.59 3.81 -1.72
CA LEU A 159 9.74 4.97 -1.97
C LEU A 159 10.45 6.26 -1.57
N ASP A 160 10.19 7.29 -2.37
CA ASP A 160 10.68 8.66 -2.20
C ASP A 160 9.97 9.42 -1.07
N GLU A 161 8.91 8.86 -0.49
CA GLU A 161 8.06 9.53 0.48
C GLU A 161 7.54 8.57 1.57
N PRO A 162 7.59 8.97 2.86
CA PRO A 162 7.14 8.13 3.98
C PRO A 162 5.67 7.73 3.95
N LEU A 163 4.75 8.67 3.70
CA LEU A 163 3.32 8.44 3.90
C LEU A 163 2.74 7.33 3.01
N PRO A 164 2.94 7.31 1.68
CA PRO A 164 2.43 6.22 0.87
C PRO A 164 3.06 4.88 1.20
N ARG A 165 4.32 4.85 1.65
CA ARG A 165 4.94 3.62 2.13
C ARG A 165 4.24 3.13 3.40
N VAL A 166 4.14 3.98 4.43
CA VAL A 166 3.51 3.61 5.71
C VAL A 166 2.07 3.20 5.50
N THR A 167 1.29 3.95 4.73
CA THR A 167 -0.08 3.58 4.37
C THR A 167 -0.14 2.21 3.68
N SER A 168 0.78 1.93 2.74
CA SER A 168 0.85 0.62 2.09
C SER A 168 1.23 -0.51 3.06
N HIS A 169 2.11 -0.24 4.02
CA HIS A 169 2.49 -1.18 5.08
C HIS A 169 1.30 -1.55 5.98
N GLU A 170 0.56 -0.55 6.47
CA GLU A 170 -0.61 -0.81 7.33
C GLU A 170 -1.73 -1.53 6.57
N LEU A 171 -1.95 -1.16 5.30
CA LEU A 171 -2.87 -1.91 4.42
C LEU A 171 -2.42 -3.36 4.22
N GLY A 172 -1.11 -3.63 4.27
CA GLY A 172 -0.55 -4.98 4.25
C GLY A 172 -0.98 -5.79 5.45
N HIS A 173 -0.91 -5.20 6.65
CA HIS A 173 -1.47 -5.81 7.86
C HIS A 173 -2.99 -6.00 7.78
N ALA A 174 -3.72 -5.04 7.21
CA ALA A 174 -5.15 -5.20 6.98
C ALA A 174 -5.48 -6.33 5.99
N LEU A 175 -4.53 -6.67 5.10
CA LEU A 175 -4.55 -7.82 4.21
C LEU A 175 -3.79 -9.04 4.78
N THR A 176 -3.67 -9.12 6.11
CA THR A 176 -3.11 -10.26 6.88
C THR A 176 -1.59 -10.48 6.80
N LEU A 177 -0.85 -9.62 6.10
CA LEU A 177 0.60 -9.76 5.99
C LEU A 177 1.29 -9.48 7.33
N ALA A 178 2.23 -10.33 7.72
CA ALA A 178 3.07 -10.15 8.90
C ALA A 178 4.35 -9.38 8.56
N HIS A 179 5.07 -8.90 9.58
CA HIS A 179 6.36 -8.28 9.37
C HIS A 179 7.39 -9.23 8.75
N ARG A 180 8.16 -8.73 7.80
CA ARG A 180 9.38 -9.36 7.28
C ARG A 180 10.48 -8.32 7.20
N GLN A 181 11.53 -8.49 8.00
CA GLN A 181 12.52 -7.43 8.25
C GLN A 181 13.62 -7.30 7.18
N SER A 182 13.36 -7.74 5.94
CA SER A 182 14.25 -7.42 4.82
C SER A 182 14.08 -5.95 4.45
N ILE A 183 15.16 -5.16 4.41
CA ILE A 183 15.07 -3.69 4.34
C ILE A 183 14.34 -3.16 3.09
N THR A 184 14.33 -3.92 2.00
CA THR A 184 13.62 -3.59 0.75
C THR A 184 12.15 -4.00 0.77
N ASN A 185 11.73 -4.82 1.73
CA ASN A 185 10.36 -5.34 1.82
C ASN A 185 9.38 -4.29 2.36
N LEU A 186 8.14 -4.33 1.84
CA LEU A 186 7.06 -3.46 2.27
C LEU A 186 6.71 -3.63 3.76
N LEU A 187 6.85 -4.83 4.31
CA LEU A 187 6.49 -5.17 5.69
C LEU A 187 7.68 -5.07 6.66
N ALA A 188 8.83 -4.53 6.23
CA ALA A 188 9.91 -4.16 7.16
C ALA A 188 9.52 -2.93 7.99
N SER A 189 9.96 -2.85 9.24
CA SER A 189 9.62 -1.69 10.08
C SER A 189 10.59 -0.52 9.85
N GLY A 190 10.04 0.68 9.65
CA GLY A 190 10.83 1.93 9.64
C GLY A 190 11.75 2.14 8.44
N MET A 191 11.64 1.34 7.38
CA MET A 191 12.42 1.45 6.13
C MET A 191 11.55 1.96 4.97
N SER A 192 12.14 2.55 3.92
CA SER A 192 11.39 3.00 2.73
C SER A 192 11.12 1.92 1.67
N GLY A 193 11.58 0.68 1.89
CA GLY A 193 11.32 -0.44 0.98
C GLY A 193 9.83 -0.73 0.80
N ALA A 194 9.44 -1.21 -0.39
CA ALA A 194 8.04 -1.45 -0.77
C ALA A 194 7.82 -2.70 -1.63
N TRP A 195 8.78 -3.62 -1.62
CA TRP A 195 8.67 -4.85 -2.41
C TRP A 195 7.91 -5.93 -1.67
N LEU A 196 7.05 -6.64 -2.41
CA LEU A 196 6.42 -7.88 -1.97
C LEU A 196 7.08 -9.07 -2.68
N ASN A 197 7.19 -10.20 -2.00
CA ASN A 197 7.53 -11.46 -2.66
C ASN A 197 6.26 -12.20 -3.12
N GLU A 198 6.44 -13.31 -3.85
CA GLU A 198 5.34 -14.10 -4.39
C GLU A 198 4.38 -14.63 -3.32
N ALA A 199 4.90 -15.06 -2.16
CA ALA A 199 4.08 -15.56 -1.05
C ALA A 199 3.20 -14.45 -0.44
N GLU A 200 3.77 -13.26 -0.23
CA GLU A 200 3.05 -12.09 0.27
C GLU A 200 2.01 -11.61 -0.75
N ILE A 201 2.34 -11.62 -2.05
CA ILE A 201 1.39 -11.32 -3.13
C ILE A 201 0.20 -12.29 -3.10
N LYS A 202 0.47 -13.61 -3.05
CA LYS A 202 -0.56 -14.65 -3.00
C LYS A 202 -1.45 -14.48 -1.78
N GLN A 203 -0.86 -14.33 -0.59
CA GLN A 203 -1.61 -14.16 0.66
C GLN A 203 -2.47 -12.90 0.64
N ALA A 204 -1.93 -11.76 0.20
CA ALA A 204 -2.70 -10.52 0.13
C ALA A 204 -3.89 -10.61 -0.83
N ARG A 205 -3.70 -11.28 -1.98
CA ARG A 205 -4.79 -11.52 -2.94
C ARG A 205 -5.86 -12.44 -2.35
N GLU A 206 -5.46 -13.54 -1.73
CA GLU A 206 -6.40 -14.46 -1.06
C GLU A 206 -7.21 -13.70 0.01
N ALA A 207 -6.55 -12.93 0.88
CA ALA A 207 -7.20 -12.11 1.90
C ALA A 207 -8.16 -11.05 1.30
N ALA A 208 -7.81 -10.46 0.15
CA ALA A 208 -8.67 -9.53 -0.56
C ALA A 208 -9.91 -10.24 -1.15
N GLN A 209 -9.75 -11.43 -1.73
CA GLN A 209 -10.84 -12.20 -2.33
C GLN A 209 -11.85 -12.72 -1.31
N GLN A 210 -11.45 -12.91 -0.05
CA GLN A 210 -12.38 -13.28 1.04
C GLN A 210 -13.30 -12.12 1.48
N ARG A 211 -13.12 -10.91 0.95
CA ARG A 211 -13.95 -9.74 1.31
C ARG A 211 -14.97 -9.50 0.20
N GLU A 212 -16.25 -9.74 0.49
CA GLU A 212 -17.36 -9.64 -0.47
C GLU A 212 -17.50 -8.26 -1.15
N TRP A 213 -16.99 -7.21 -0.49
CA TRP A 213 -17.03 -5.83 -0.99
C TRP A 213 -15.82 -5.45 -1.87
N ILE A 214 -14.86 -6.36 -2.07
CA ILE A 214 -13.78 -6.20 -3.04
C ILE A 214 -14.21 -6.85 -4.35
N GLN A 215 -14.17 -6.10 -5.44
CA GLN A 215 -14.72 -6.53 -6.71
C GLN A 215 -13.61 -6.67 -7.78
N PRO A 216 -13.66 -7.70 -8.64
CA PRO A 216 -12.79 -7.75 -9.81
C PRO A 216 -13.01 -6.55 -10.73
N ALA A 217 -11.93 -5.97 -11.25
CA ALA A 217 -11.99 -4.81 -12.13
C ALA A 217 -12.83 -5.05 -13.39
N ALA A 218 -12.77 -6.26 -13.97
CA ALA A 218 -13.61 -6.67 -15.10
C ALA A 218 -15.12 -6.62 -14.77
N ALA A 219 -15.51 -7.03 -13.56
CA ALA A 219 -16.90 -6.98 -13.13
C ALA A 219 -17.36 -5.52 -12.94
N VAL A 220 -16.52 -4.68 -12.34
CA VAL A 220 -16.80 -3.23 -12.17
C VAL A 220 -16.94 -2.52 -13.51
N LEU A 221 -16.07 -2.83 -14.46
CA LEU A 221 -16.14 -2.30 -15.82
C LEU A 221 -17.47 -2.66 -16.49
N LYS A 222 -17.84 -3.94 -16.47
CA LYS A 222 -19.11 -4.42 -17.05
C LYS A 222 -20.32 -3.73 -16.41
N MET A 223 -20.32 -3.53 -15.09
CA MET A 223 -21.38 -2.79 -14.40
C MET A 223 -21.43 -1.31 -14.82
N ALA A 224 -20.28 -0.66 -15.00
CA ALA A 224 -20.22 0.74 -15.43
C ALA A 224 -20.80 0.92 -16.84
N GLU A 225 -20.47 0.01 -17.76
CA GLU A 225 -20.99 -0.01 -19.13
C GLU A 225 -22.50 -0.27 -19.16
N GLU A 226 -22.99 -1.18 -18.33
CA GLU A 226 -24.42 -1.47 -18.22
C GLU A 226 -25.21 -0.27 -17.66
N PHE A 227 -24.68 0.42 -16.65
CA PHE A 227 -25.31 1.62 -16.10
C PHE A 227 -25.33 2.76 -17.12
N ASP A 228 -24.29 2.87 -17.95
CA ASP A 228 -24.30 3.80 -19.08
C ASP A 228 -25.37 3.46 -20.12
N ARG A 229 -25.47 2.18 -20.49
CA ARG A 229 -26.48 1.70 -21.44
C ARG A 229 -27.91 1.95 -20.95
N THR A 230 -28.12 1.84 -19.64
CA THR A 230 -29.41 2.04 -18.97
C THR A 230 -29.65 3.48 -18.48
N LYS A 231 -28.79 4.43 -18.87
CA LYS A 231 -28.89 5.86 -18.52
C LYS A 231 -28.82 6.17 -17.02
N ARG A 232 -28.23 5.28 -16.21
CA ARG A 232 -27.92 5.49 -14.79
C ARG A 232 -26.60 6.25 -14.65
N VAL A 233 -26.61 7.50 -15.08
CA VAL A 233 -25.41 8.31 -15.36
C VAL A 233 -24.53 8.51 -14.13
N SER A 234 -25.14 8.76 -12.96
CA SER A 234 -24.40 9.02 -11.71
C SER A 234 -23.69 7.76 -11.23
N GLU A 235 -24.40 6.64 -11.16
CA GLU A 235 -23.84 5.38 -10.69
C GLU A 235 -22.77 4.85 -11.65
N ALA A 236 -22.98 5.02 -12.96
CA ALA A 236 -21.95 4.69 -13.95
C ALA A 236 -20.68 5.53 -13.73
N LYS A 237 -20.83 6.85 -13.52
CA LYS A 237 -19.69 7.76 -13.28
C LYS A 237 -18.90 7.35 -12.06
N ASP A 238 -19.55 6.92 -10.99
CA ASP A 238 -18.88 6.43 -9.78
C ASP A 238 -18.11 5.13 -10.05
N LEU A 239 -18.68 4.16 -10.77
CA LEU A 239 -17.97 2.93 -11.15
C LEU A 239 -16.79 3.22 -12.07
N TRP A 240 -16.94 4.11 -13.06
CA TRP A 240 -15.84 4.57 -13.92
C TRP A 240 -14.72 5.21 -13.10
N ARG A 241 -15.05 6.03 -12.08
CA ARG A 241 -14.06 6.63 -11.18
C ARG A 241 -13.28 5.58 -10.39
N ARG A 242 -13.88 4.42 -10.05
CA ARG A 242 -13.12 3.33 -9.40
C ARG A 242 -12.04 2.78 -10.35
N VAL A 243 -12.39 2.60 -11.62
CA VAL A 243 -11.49 2.08 -12.66
C VAL A 243 -10.32 3.03 -12.94
N THR A 244 -10.49 4.35 -12.82
CA THR A 244 -9.40 5.33 -13.06
C THR A 244 -8.24 5.21 -12.08
N HIS A 245 -8.46 4.59 -10.90
CA HIS A 245 -7.43 4.40 -9.88
C HIS A 245 -6.47 3.25 -10.20
N ILE A 246 -6.80 2.38 -11.17
CA ILE A 246 -5.94 1.28 -11.59
C ILE A 246 -4.69 1.88 -12.26
N PRO A 247 -3.48 1.59 -11.77
CA PRO A 247 -2.23 2.19 -12.26
C PRO A 247 -1.72 1.49 -13.53
N LEU A 248 -2.62 1.18 -14.45
CA LEU A 248 -2.31 0.67 -15.79
C LEU A 248 -2.60 1.74 -16.83
N ASN A 249 -1.77 1.78 -17.87
CA ASN A 249 -2.05 2.55 -19.08
C ASN A 249 -2.58 1.61 -20.16
N CYS A 250 -3.86 1.24 -20.06
CA CYS A 250 -4.52 0.34 -21.00
C CYS A 250 -5.80 0.97 -21.55
N GLN A 251 -6.44 0.32 -22.53
CA GLN A 251 -7.65 0.84 -23.14
C GLN A 251 -8.76 1.11 -22.12
N SER A 252 -9.00 0.17 -21.20
CA SER A 252 -10.06 0.29 -20.20
C SER A 252 -9.86 1.47 -19.26
N THR A 253 -8.64 1.73 -18.79
CA THR A 253 -8.35 2.89 -17.92
C THR A 253 -8.40 4.21 -18.67
N ARG A 254 -8.02 4.25 -19.95
CA ARG A 254 -8.19 5.44 -20.81
C ARG A 254 -9.66 5.79 -21.04
N VAL A 255 -10.48 4.79 -21.37
CA VAL A 255 -11.93 4.97 -21.53
C VAL A 255 -12.55 5.45 -20.22
N ALA A 256 -12.18 4.85 -19.08
CA ALA A 256 -12.68 5.28 -17.78
C ALA A 256 -12.40 6.77 -17.49
N ARG A 257 -11.18 7.26 -17.78
CA ARG A 257 -10.82 8.68 -17.61
C ARG A 257 -11.68 9.58 -18.50
N GLN A 258 -11.82 9.24 -19.79
CA GLN A 258 -12.67 9.97 -20.72
C GLN A 258 -14.13 10.02 -20.26
N ARG A 259 -14.67 8.90 -19.76
CA ARG A 259 -16.05 8.80 -19.26
C ARG A 259 -16.29 9.65 -18.01
N VAL A 260 -15.28 9.81 -17.15
CA VAL A 260 -15.37 10.67 -15.97
C VAL A 260 -15.25 12.15 -16.35
N GLU A 261 -14.26 12.51 -17.17
CA GLU A 261 -13.96 13.89 -17.59
C GLU A 261 -15.06 14.49 -18.47
N GLY A 262 -15.54 13.72 -19.46
CA GLY A 262 -16.57 14.16 -20.41
C GLY A 262 -17.95 14.41 -19.78
N ARG A 263 -18.13 14.09 -18.50
CA ARG A 263 -19.37 14.33 -17.72
C ARG A 263 -19.22 15.45 -16.70
N THR A 264 -18.25 16.34 -16.90
CA THR A 264 -17.97 17.50 -16.05
C THR A 264 -18.28 18.82 -16.76
N LYS A 265 -18.95 18.73 -17.92
CA LYS A 265 -19.59 19.84 -18.64
C LYS A 265 -21.09 19.63 -18.58
#